data_AF-A0AA38CZB1-F1
#
_entry.id   AF-A0AA38CZB1-F1
#
_cell.length_a   1.000
_cell.length_b   1.000
_cell.length_c   1.000
_cell.angle_alpha   90.00
_cell.angle_beta   90.00
_cell.angle_gamma   90.00
#
_symmetry.space_group_name_H-M   'P 1'
#
loop_
_entity.id
_entity.type
_entity.pdbx_description
1 polymer ?
#
loop_
_entity_poly.entity_id
_entity_poly.type
_entity_poly.pdbx_seq_one_letter_code
_entity_poly.pdbx_strand_id
1 'polypeptide(L)'
;MNTGITALDNLLASLPAIVAGIVLLIVAWIVATILKNILAKGLKKVGFNRLLTKWGMAKTEENANSAIDSLAKVGYYIVWLVFLPGIFESFGVPAIGRPIQTMLDTGLAYLPNIFGAIIILVIGTVVARFARSVVYNLSVAANIDSYVAKFLGTNTEDQEVEEKKDTLASALGGIIYFLIIIPIALIALETLNIDTIAEPISSVLNTILAAIPHIVVAAILLGVGLVLAKFSGQVVGDLLNGTGINKYSKTIEDNTNMSFDLAKLSGQIVSFVVGLLFFVEALNALQLDILNMVGSAIIAYIPNLIIAAIILVAVFVGGDFVGNAISKATKSGLAGAIFKFALIIFGIFMALEQLDFATAIVQQAFVLILGAAAVAFAIAFGIGGRDFAKRQLDKADHKIDEEKDHSDNN
;
A
#
# COMPACT_ATOMS: atom_id res chain seq x y z
N MET A 1 -24.13 72.77 29.14
CA MET A 1 -23.96 72.47 30.58
C MET A 1 -24.58 71.14 31.02
N ASN A 2 -25.56 70.55 30.32
CA ASN A 2 -26.20 69.27 30.75
C ASN A 2 -25.37 67.99 30.53
N THR A 3 -24.34 68.00 29.68
CA THR A 3 -23.51 66.80 29.44
C THR A 3 -22.57 66.49 30.61
N GLY A 4 -22.11 67.51 31.34
CA GLY A 4 -21.24 67.34 32.52
C GLY A 4 -21.99 66.77 33.73
N ILE A 5 -23.24 67.20 33.95
CA ILE A 5 -24.08 66.70 35.05
C ILE A 5 -24.48 65.24 34.78
N THR A 6 -24.83 64.91 33.54
CA THR A 6 -25.16 63.52 33.14
C THR A 6 -23.95 62.57 33.30
N ALA A 7 -22.74 63.04 33.02
CA ALA A 7 -21.52 62.24 33.22
C ALA A 7 -21.23 62.01 34.71
N LEU A 8 -21.46 63.01 35.57
CA LEU A 8 -21.29 62.89 37.01
C LEU A 8 -22.33 61.94 37.63
N ASP A 9 -23.59 62.01 37.19
CA ASP A 9 -24.66 61.11 37.64
C ASP A 9 -24.38 59.65 37.23
N ASN A 10 -23.86 59.42 36.02
CA ASN A 10 -23.44 58.09 35.56
C ASN A 10 -22.21 57.55 36.31
N LEU A 11 -21.28 58.43 36.74
CA LEU A 11 -20.15 58.04 37.60
C LEU A 11 -20.62 57.69 39.01
N LEU A 12 -21.52 58.49 39.59
CA LEU A 12 -22.09 58.21 40.92
C LEU A 12 -22.96 56.95 40.93
N ALA A 13 -23.69 56.69 39.85
CA ALA A 13 -24.48 55.47 39.67
C ALA A 13 -23.63 54.20 39.45
N SER A 14 -22.39 54.33 38.98
CA SER A 14 -21.47 53.20 38.78
C SER A 14 -20.56 52.91 39.98
N LEU A 15 -20.53 53.78 41.01
CA LEU A 15 -19.77 53.56 42.25
C LEU A 15 -20.07 52.21 42.92
N PRO A 16 -21.35 51.77 43.07
CA PRO A 16 -21.63 50.46 43.68
C PRO A 16 -21.05 49.30 42.88
N ALA A 17 -21.06 49.40 41.54
CA ALA A 17 -20.57 48.38 40.62
C ALA A 17 -19.03 48.28 40.69
N ILE A 18 -18.34 49.43 40.74
CA ILE A 18 -16.88 49.51 40.94
C ILE A 18 -16.48 48.91 42.29
N VAL A 19 -17.21 49.24 43.37
CA VAL A 19 -16.94 48.67 44.70
C VAL A 19 -17.15 47.15 44.69
N ALA A 20 -18.22 46.67 44.07
CA ALA A 20 -18.47 45.23 43.92
C ALA A 20 -17.32 44.54 43.16
N GLY A 21 -16.80 45.16 42.10
CA GLY A 21 -15.65 44.65 41.34
C GLY A 21 -14.35 44.61 42.13
N ILE A 22 -14.07 45.65 42.91
CA ILE A 22 -12.89 45.68 43.80
C ILE A 22 -12.99 44.59 44.88
N VAL A 23 -14.18 44.39 45.47
CA VAL A 23 -14.41 43.31 46.43
C VAL A 23 -14.18 41.95 45.76
N LEU A 24 -14.71 41.74 44.55
CA LEU A 24 -14.49 40.52 43.77
C LEU A 24 -13.01 40.27 43.47
N LEU A 25 -12.23 41.30 43.14
CA LEU A 25 -10.78 41.20 42.93
C LEU A 25 -10.04 40.72 44.20
N ILE A 26 -10.41 41.27 45.35
CA ILE A 26 -9.81 40.87 46.64
C ILE A 26 -10.18 39.43 46.97
N VAL A 27 -11.45 39.06 46.78
CA VAL A 27 -11.93 37.68 46.99
C VAL A 27 -11.19 36.71 46.06
N ALA A 28 -11.08 37.02 44.77
CA ALA A 28 -10.37 36.22 43.80
C ALA A 28 -8.91 35.99 44.21
N TRP A 29 -8.21 37.05 44.64
CA TRP A 29 -6.83 36.95 45.11
C TRP A 29 -6.66 36.04 46.32
N ILE A 30 -7.56 36.17 47.32
CA ILE A 30 -7.55 35.33 48.53
C ILE A 30 -7.81 33.87 48.16
N VAL A 31 -8.88 33.59 47.41
CA VAL A 31 -9.27 32.22 47.01
C VAL A 31 -8.16 31.58 46.17
N ALA A 32 -7.58 32.31 45.23
CA ALA A 32 -6.50 31.81 44.37
C ALA A 32 -5.25 31.44 45.19
N THR A 33 -4.89 32.27 46.17
CA THR A 33 -3.73 32.04 47.05
C THR A 33 -3.94 30.82 47.94
N ILE A 34 -5.14 30.67 48.51
CA ILE A 34 -5.50 29.50 49.30
C ILE A 34 -5.45 28.24 48.44
N LEU A 35 -6.07 28.26 47.26
CA LEU A 35 -6.11 27.11 46.36
C LEU A 35 -4.71 26.68 45.91
N LYS A 36 -3.83 27.63 45.55
CA LYS A 36 -2.43 27.36 45.20
C LYS A 36 -1.73 26.57 46.29
N ASN A 37 -1.87 27.00 47.55
CA ASN A 37 -1.23 26.35 48.68
C ASN A 37 -1.81 24.95 48.95
N ILE A 38 -3.12 24.80 48.80
CA ILE A 38 -3.80 23.49 48.93
C ILE A 38 -3.34 22.54 47.83
N LEU A 39 -3.30 22.98 46.57
CA LEU A 39 -2.87 22.17 45.43
C LEU A 39 -1.40 21.74 45.57
N ALA A 40 -0.49 22.67 45.88
CA ALA A 40 0.93 22.37 46.05
C ALA A 40 1.15 21.34 47.17
N LYS A 41 0.56 21.57 48.35
CA LYS A 41 0.70 20.67 49.50
C LYS A 41 -0.01 19.34 49.27
N GLY A 42 -1.19 19.35 48.67
CA GLY A 42 -2.00 18.16 48.37
C GLY A 42 -1.30 17.23 47.39
N LEU A 43 -0.83 17.75 46.24
CA LEU A 43 -0.12 16.97 45.24
C LEU A 43 1.20 16.40 45.78
N LYS A 44 1.94 17.18 46.56
CA LYS A 44 3.16 16.69 47.25
C LYS A 44 2.82 15.59 48.26
N LYS A 45 1.74 15.72 49.03
CA LYS A 45 1.31 14.74 50.04
C LYS A 45 0.83 13.41 49.43
N VAL A 46 0.16 13.46 48.28
CA VAL A 46 -0.30 12.27 47.55
C VAL A 46 0.88 11.55 46.85
N GLY A 47 2.09 12.12 46.89
CA GLY A 47 3.28 11.51 46.30
C GLY A 47 3.34 11.67 44.79
N PHE A 48 2.68 12.70 44.23
CA PHE A 48 2.73 12.98 42.80
C PHE A 48 4.16 13.25 42.31
N ASN A 49 5.05 13.73 43.19
CA ASN A 49 6.47 13.90 42.90
C ASN A 49 7.14 12.59 42.46
N ARG A 50 6.82 11.46 43.13
CA ARG A 50 7.34 10.12 42.81
C ARG A 50 6.74 9.58 41.52
N LEU A 51 5.49 9.92 41.22
CA LEU A 51 4.86 9.55 39.95
C LEU A 51 5.54 10.27 38.77
N LEU A 52 5.81 11.58 38.91
CA LEU A 52 6.50 12.37 37.88
C LEU A 52 7.92 11.86 37.59
N THR A 53 8.66 11.43 38.61
CA THR A 53 9.99 10.83 38.41
C THR A 53 9.90 9.44 37.79
N LYS A 54 8.91 8.62 38.20
CA LYS A 54 8.66 7.29 37.62
C LYS A 54 8.22 7.34 36.15
N TRP A 55 7.49 8.37 35.76
CA TRP A 55 7.07 8.60 34.37
C TRP A 55 8.14 9.28 33.51
N GLY A 56 9.32 9.59 34.07
CA GLY A 56 10.42 10.22 33.34
C GLY A 56 10.20 11.71 33.02
N MET A 57 9.13 12.32 33.54
CA MET A 57 8.84 13.75 33.34
C MET A 57 9.70 14.66 34.23
N ALA A 58 10.32 14.12 35.27
CA ALA A 58 11.30 14.81 36.10
C ALA A 58 12.48 13.90 36.42
N LYS A 59 13.71 14.41 36.23
CA LYS A 59 14.94 13.65 36.51
C LYS A 59 15.26 13.53 38.01
N THR A 60 14.72 14.44 38.83
CA THR A 60 15.01 14.55 40.27
C THR A 60 13.73 14.89 41.02
N GLU A 61 13.61 14.49 42.29
CA GLU A 61 12.47 14.87 43.14
C GLU A 61 12.33 16.40 43.30
N GLU A 62 13.44 17.13 43.28
CA GLU A 62 13.43 18.60 43.30
C GLU A 62 12.75 19.19 42.05
N ASN A 63 13.10 18.68 40.86
CA ASN A 63 12.46 19.08 39.60
C ASN A 63 10.97 18.71 39.60
N ALA A 64 10.62 17.57 40.18
CA ALA A 64 9.23 17.16 40.33
C ALA A 64 8.45 18.10 41.28
N ASN A 65 9.07 18.52 42.39
CA ASN A 65 8.47 19.47 43.32
C ASN A 65 8.28 20.86 42.69
N SER A 66 9.25 21.31 41.89
CA SER A 66 9.15 22.56 41.12
C SER A 66 8.05 22.51 40.05
N ALA A 67 7.88 21.36 39.38
CA ALA A 67 6.78 21.13 38.45
C ALA A 67 5.42 21.18 39.16
N ILE A 68 5.30 20.57 40.35
CA ILE A 68 4.10 20.65 41.18
C ILE A 68 3.80 22.09 41.60
N ASP A 69 4.82 22.85 42.02
CA ASP A 69 4.63 24.26 42.38
C ASP A 69 4.23 25.12 41.16
N SER A 70 4.70 24.76 39.97
CA SER A 70 4.27 25.37 38.71
C SER A 70 2.82 25.03 38.37
N LEU A 71 2.39 23.78 38.55
CA LEU A 71 0.98 23.38 38.41
C LEU A 71 0.07 24.10 39.42
N ALA A 72 0.54 24.28 40.66
CA ALA A 72 -0.18 25.07 41.65
C ALA A 72 -0.31 26.55 41.26
N LYS A 73 0.71 27.13 40.60
CA LYS A 73 0.61 28.48 39.99
C LYS A 73 -0.40 28.51 38.85
N VAL A 74 -0.48 27.46 38.02
CA VAL A 74 -1.54 27.35 37.00
C VAL A 74 -2.91 27.36 37.67
N GLY A 75 -3.10 26.60 38.76
CA GLY A 75 -4.33 26.64 39.56
C GLY A 75 -4.67 28.04 40.10
N TYR A 76 -3.67 28.81 40.55
CA TYR A 76 -3.87 30.22 40.93
C TYR A 76 -4.44 31.06 39.78
N TYR A 77 -3.89 30.93 38.57
CA TYR A 77 -4.38 31.67 37.40
C TYR A 77 -5.74 31.17 36.90
N ILE A 78 -6.04 29.88 37.02
CA ILE A 78 -7.37 29.34 36.72
C ILE A 78 -8.42 29.95 37.63
N VAL A 79 -8.14 30.10 38.94
CA VAL A 79 -9.07 30.80 39.84
C VAL A 79 -9.27 32.24 39.38
N TRP A 80 -8.20 32.96 39.04
CA TRP A 80 -8.34 34.29 38.46
C TRP A 80 -9.21 34.31 37.20
N LEU A 81 -9.03 33.33 36.32
CA LEU A 81 -9.83 33.17 35.10
C LEU A 81 -11.31 32.89 35.43
N VAL A 82 -11.60 32.10 36.47
CA VAL A 82 -12.98 31.81 36.93
C VAL A 82 -13.69 33.08 37.42
N PHE A 83 -12.97 33.94 38.13
CA PHE A 83 -13.52 35.19 38.67
C PHE A 83 -13.57 36.32 37.63
N LEU A 84 -12.80 36.22 36.55
CA LEU A 84 -12.64 37.26 35.53
C LEU A 84 -13.96 37.69 34.86
N PRO A 85 -14.87 36.78 34.45
CA PRO A 85 -16.17 37.17 33.90
C PRO A 85 -17.00 37.99 34.88
N GLY A 86 -17.05 37.57 36.15
CA GLY A 86 -17.79 38.28 37.21
C GLY A 86 -17.20 39.66 37.51
N ILE A 87 -15.87 39.79 37.44
CA ILE A 87 -15.18 41.08 37.54
C ILE A 87 -15.59 42.00 36.37
N PHE A 88 -15.58 41.51 35.13
CA PHE A 88 -16.00 42.30 33.98
C PHE A 88 -17.49 42.68 34.04
N GLU A 89 -18.35 41.78 34.54
CA GLU A 89 -19.76 42.07 34.77
C GLU A 89 -19.95 43.17 35.81
N SER A 90 -19.21 43.13 36.92
CA SER A 90 -19.25 44.17 37.95
C SER A 90 -18.77 45.54 37.46
N PHE A 91 -17.89 45.60 36.45
CA PHE A 91 -17.48 46.85 35.81
C PHE A 91 -18.41 47.29 34.66
N GLY A 92 -19.54 46.61 34.44
CA GLY A 92 -20.51 46.97 33.41
C GLY A 92 -20.08 46.60 31.99
N VAL A 93 -19.13 45.67 31.82
CA VAL A 93 -18.63 45.20 30.52
C VAL A 93 -18.90 43.69 30.27
N PRO A 94 -20.16 43.23 30.35
CA PRO A 94 -20.51 41.80 30.18
C PRO A 94 -20.21 41.26 28.78
N ALA A 95 -20.05 42.14 27.78
CA ALA A 95 -19.65 41.76 26.42
C ALA A 95 -18.27 41.08 26.38
N ILE A 96 -17.38 41.40 27.31
CA ILE A 96 -16.04 40.78 27.43
C ILE A 96 -16.11 39.53 28.31
N GLY A 97 -16.96 39.54 29.35
CA GLY A 97 -17.09 38.41 30.27
C GLY A 97 -17.74 37.17 29.65
N ARG A 98 -18.77 37.33 28.81
CA ARG A 98 -19.57 36.20 28.30
C ARG A 98 -18.76 35.17 27.49
N PRO A 99 -17.95 35.54 26.49
CA PRO A 99 -17.13 34.55 25.77
C PRO A 99 -16.16 33.81 26.69
N ILE A 100 -15.56 34.51 27.65
CA ILE A 100 -14.63 33.91 28.63
C ILE A 100 -15.38 32.94 29.55
N GLN A 101 -16.60 33.28 29.96
CA GLN A 101 -17.48 32.39 30.71
C GLN A 101 -17.82 31.12 29.92
N THR A 102 -18.16 31.23 28.63
CA THR A 102 -18.43 30.05 27.79
C THR A 102 -17.20 29.15 27.64
N MET A 103 -16.00 29.73 27.48
CA MET A 103 -14.75 28.98 27.46
C MET A 103 -14.45 28.32 28.81
N LEU A 104 -14.77 29.02 29.91
CA LEU A 104 -14.65 28.48 31.25
C LEU A 104 -15.60 27.30 31.47
N ASP A 105 -16.87 27.44 31.14
CA ASP A 105 -17.88 26.39 31.28
C ASP A 105 -17.49 25.15 30.47
N THR A 106 -17.03 25.36 29.23
CA THR A 106 -16.50 24.31 28.37
C THR A 106 -15.26 23.66 29.00
N GLY A 107 -14.32 24.46 29.51
CA GLY A 107 -13.11 23.99 30.19
C GLY A 107 -13.41 23.16 31.45
N LEU A 108 -14.36 23.61 32.27
CA LEU A 108 -14.80 22.93 33.49
C LEU A 108 -15.55 21.63 33.16
N ALA A 109 -16.32 21.60 32.06
CA ALA A 109 -16.99 20.39 31.59
C ALA A 109 -16.00 19.28 31.16
N TYR A 110 -14.77 19.63 30.76
CA TYR A 110 -13.71 18.63 30.53
C TYR A 110 -13.11 18.08 31.82
N LEU A 111 -13.24 18.76 32.98
CA LEU A 111 -12.59 18.32 34.22
C LEU A 111 -13.10 16.94 34.69
N PRO A 112 -14.42 16.66 34.73
CA PRO A 112 -14.94 15.31 35.00
C PRO A 112 -14.42 14.26 34.02
N ASN A 113 -14.38 14.58 32.72
CA ASN A 113 -13.96 13.69 31.65
C ASN A 113 -12.48 13.32 31.75
N ILE A 114 -11.62 14.31 32.02
CA ILE A 114 -10.20 14.12 32.30
C ILE A 114 -10.01 13.17 33.49
N PHE A 115 -10.77 13.39 34.56
CA PHE A 115 -10.69 12.52 35.75
C PHE A 115 -11.13 11.08 35.44
N GLY A 116 -12.22 10.91 34.68
CA GLY A 116 -12.70 9.61 34.22
C GLY A 116 -11.66 8.87 33.36
N ALA A 117 -11.08 9.57 32.38
CA ALA A 117 -10.03 9.03 31.52
C ALA A 117 -8.79 8.60 32.32
N ILE A 118 -8.35 9.42 33.29
CA ILE A 118 -7.23 9.07 34.18
C ILE A 118 -7.54 7.80 34.97
N ILE A 119 -8.75 7.67 35.52
CA ILE A 119 -9.16 6.46 36.25
C ILE A 119 -9.10 5.24 35.34
N ILE A 120 -9.66 5.33 34.12
CA ILE A 120 -9.67 4.24 33.15
C ILE A 120 -8.25 3.81 32.79
N LEU A 121 -7.35 4.76 32.52
CA LEU A 121 -5.95 4.45 32.24
C LEU A 121 -5.23 3.82 33.44
N VAL A 122 -5.48 4.31 34.66
CA VAL A 122 -4.86 3.74 35.87
C VAL A 122 -5.34 2.30 36.09
N ILE A 123 -6.65 2.06 36.04
CA ILE A 123 -7.21 0.72 36.20
C ILE A 123 -6.72 -0.19 35.06
N GLY A 124 -6.78 0.30 33.83
CA GLY A 124 -6.45 -0.50 32.68
C GLY A 124 -4.97 -0.82 32.53
N THR A 125 -4.07 0.07 32.97
CA THR A 125 -2.64 -0.25 33.07
C THR A 125 -2.37 -1.34 34.11
N VAL A 126 -3.12 -1.39 35.22
CA VAL A 126 -3.04 -2.48 36.20
C VAL A 126 -3.49 -3.81 35.57
N VAL A 127 -4.64 -3.81 34.88
CA VAL A 127 -5.17 -5.00 34.19
C VAL A 127 -4.20 -5.50 33.12
N ALA A 128 -3.71 -4.62 32.25
CA ALA A 128 -2.77 -4.96 31.19
C ALA A 128 -1.45 -5.53 31.74
N ARG A 129 -0.93 -4.96 32.84
CA ARG A 129 0.26 -5.49 33.50
C ARG A 129 0.03 -6.87 34.08
N PHE A 130 -1.11 -7.09 34.74
CA PHE A 130 -1.47 -8.39 35.28
C PHE A 130 -1.54 -9.45 34.18
N ALA A 131 -2.25 -9.16 33.09
CA ALA A 131 -2.35 -10.07 31.95
C ALA A 131 -0.98 -10.39 31.34
N ARG A 132 -0.11 -9.39 31.16
CA ARG A 132 1.28 -9.59 30.72
C ARG A 132 2.03 -10.55 31.65
N SER A 133 1.94 -10.34 32.96
CA SER A 133 2.62 -11.20 33.95
C SER A 133 2.12 -12.63 33.87
N VAL A 134 0.81 -12.83 33.72
CA VAL A 134 0.22 -14.17 33.55
C VAL A 134 0.76 -14.83 32.29
N VAL A 135 0.70 -14.16 31.13
CA VAL A 135 1.17 -14.74 29.86
C VAL A 135 2.68 -15.01 29.89
N TYR A 136 3.48 -14.11 30.43
CA TYR A 136 4.92 -14.31 30.60
C TYR A 136 5.21 -15.55 31.45
N ASN A 137 4.60 -15.65 32.63
CA ASN A 137 4.82 -16.78 33.54
C ASN A 137 4.39 -18.11 32.94
N LEU A 138 3.26 -18.13 32.22
CA LEU A 138 2.79 -19.32 31.51
C LEU A 138 3.72 -19.70 30.35
N SER A 139 4.24 -18.72 29.62
CA SER A 139 5.17 -18.97 28.51
C SER A 139 6.50 -19.54 28.98
N VAL A 140 7.02 -19.03 30.10
CA VAL A 140 8.23 -19.56 30.77
C VAL A 140 7.96 -20.98 31.28
N ALA A 141 6.84 -21.22 31.96
CA ALA A 141 6.47 -22.54 32.45
C ALA A 141 6.32 -23.57 31.32
N ALA A 142 5.81 -23.14 30.16
CA ALA A 142 5.64 -23.96 28.97
C ALA A 142 6.93 -24.16 28.15
N ASN A 143 8.07 -23.56 28.54
CA ASN A 143 9.34 -23.66 27.81
C ASN A 143 9.24 -23.31 26.31
N ILE A 144 8.39 -22.33 25.95
CA ILE A 144 8.16 -21.94 24.56
C ILE A 144 9.47 -21.53 23.86
N ASP A 145 10.38 -20.91 24.60
CA ASP A 145 11.70 -20.50 24.11
C ASP A 145 12.51 -21.70 23.57
N SER A 146 12.42 -22.87 24.20
CA SER A 146 13.10 -24.10 23.78
C SER A 146 12.53 -24.66 22.47
N TYR A 147 11.21 -24.69 22.34
CA TYR A 147 10.53 -25.19 21.13
C TYR A 147 10.84 -24.32 19.90
N VAL A 148 10.93 -23.00 20.08
CA VAL A 148 11.23 -22.07 19.01
C VAL A 148 12.71 -22.12 18.63
N ALA A 149 13.63 -22.19 19.60
CA ALA A 149 15.06 -22.35 19.33
C ALA A 149 15.36 -23.64 18.55
N LYS A 150 14.66 -24.73 18.87
CA LYS A 150 14.73 -26.00 18.13
C LYS A 150 14.22 -25.88 16.69
N PHE A 151 13.21 -25.05 16.45
CA PHE A 151 12.64 -24.79 15.13
C PHE A 151 13.51 -23.85 14.28
N LEU A 152 14.21 -22.92 14.92
CA LEU A 152 15.12 -21.96 14.28
C LEU A 152 16.55 -22.49 14.09
N GLY A 153 16.85 -23.70 14.59
CA GLY A 153 18.15 -24.34 14.43
C GLY A 153 19.29 -23.65 15.20
N THR A 154 18.97 -22.82 16.19
CA THR A 154 19.96 -22.12 17.01
C THR A 154 20.38 -23.01 18.19
N ASN A 155 21.49 -23.74 18.02
CA ASN A 155 22.13 -24.48 19.11
C ASN A 155 22.59 -23.48 20.17
N THR A 156 21.90 -23.44 21.29
CA THR A 156 22.29 -22.61 22.44
C THR A 156 22.80 -23.58 23.51
N GLU A 157 24.07 -23.98 23.40
CA GLU A 157 24.79 -24.62 24.50
C GLU A 157 25.12 -23.56 25.55
N ASP A 158 24.73 -23.87 26.79
CA ASP A 158 25.31 -23.45 28.06
C ASP A 158 25.95 -22.05 28.10
N GLN A 159 25.16 -21.04 28.45
CA GLN A 159 25.63 -19.98 29.34
C GLN A 159 24.52 -19.55 30.31
N GLU A 160 24.97 -19.32 31.55
CA GLU A 160 24.20 -19.04 32.75
C GLU A 160 23.11 -17.98 32.53
N VAL A 161 22.00 -18.20 33.23
CA VAL A 161 20.79 -17.38 33.23
C VAL A 161 21.08 -16.05 33.94
N GLU A 162 21.79 -15.14 33.27
CA GLU A 162 21.65 -13.71 33.53
C GLU A 162 20.46 -13.19 32.73
N GLU A 163 19.62 -12.39 33.41
CA GLU A 163 18.38 -11.77 32.92
C GLU A 163 18.52 -11.10 31.54
N LYS A 164 18.47 -11.87 30.44
CA LYS A 164 18.32 -11.32 29.11
C LYS A 164 16.86 -10.96 28.89
N LYS A 165 16.61 -9.65 28.84
CA LYS A 165 15.31 -9.00 28.58
C LYS A 165 14.64 -9.40 27.25
N ASP A 166 15.29 -10.20 26.41
CA ASP A 166 14.89 -10.53 25.04
C ASP A 166 14.52 -12.02 24.82
N THR A 167 13.87 -12.66 25.80
CA THR A 167 13.22 -13.98 25.61
C THR A 167 11.92 -13.87 24.79
N LEU A 168 11.53 -14.93 24.06
CA LEU A 168 10.27 -14.93 23.32
C LEU A 168 9.06 -14.81 24.27
N ALA A 169 9.18 -15.38 25.47
CA ALA A 169 8.22 -15.19 26.55
C ALA A 169 8.01 -13.71 26.93
N SER A 170 9.07 -12.90 27.00
CA SER A 170 8.95 -11.46 27.30
C SER A 170 8.31 -10.69 26.14
N ALA A 171 8.59 -11.11 24.90
CA ALA A 171 7.94 -10.57 23.69
C ALA A 171 6.43 -10.87 23.67
N LEU A 172 6.02 -12.13 23.93
CA LEU A 172 4.61 -12.52 24.01
C LEU A 172 3.86 -11.76 25.11
N GLY A 173 4.46 -11.64 26.30
CA GLY A 173 3.89 -10.83 27.38
C GLY A 173 3.79 -9.34 27.00
N GLY A 174 4.78 -8.81 26.28
CA GLY A 174 4.77 -7.45 25.75
C GLY A 174 3.65 -7.21 24.73
N ILE A 175 3.47 -8.14 23.78
CA ILE A 175 2.39 -8.07 22.78
C ILE A 175 1.03 -8.04 23.48
N ILE A 176 0.79 -8.92 24.45
CA ILE A 176 -0.46 -8.93 25.22
C ILE A 176 -0.68 -7.63 25.99
N TYR A 177 0.38 -7.06 26.58
CA TYR A 177 0.29 -5.74 27.22
C TYR A 177 -0.19 -4.67 26.24
N PHE A 178 0.41 -4.60 25.04
CA PHE A 178 0.00 -3.64 24.02
C PHE A 178 -1.42 -3.90 23.50
N LEU A 179 -1.78 -5.16 23.28
CA LEU A 179 -3.09 -5.56 22.80
C LEU A 179 -4.22 -5.18 23.77
N ILE A 180 -3.94 -5.17 25.08
CA ILE A 180 -4.90 -4.74 26.11
C ILE A 180 -4.87 -3.23 26.33
N ILE A 181 -3.68 -2.60 26.32
CA ILE A 181 -3.59 -1.17 26.62
C ILE A 181 -4.18 -0.29 25.53
N ILE A 182 -4.09 -0.70 24.26
CA ILE A 182 -4.63 0.04 23.11
C ILE A 182 -6.16 0.27 23.23
N PRO A 183 -7.01 -0.76 23.43
CA PRO A 183 -8.44 -0.55 23.59
C PRO A 183 -8.78 0.22 24.86
N ILE A 184 -8.01 0.07 25.94
CA ILE A 184 -8.19 0.86 27.17
C ILE A 184 -7.87 2.34 26.93
N ALA A 185 -6.81 2.62 26.17
CA ALA A 185 -6.45 3.97 25.78
C ALA A 185 -7.53 4.60 24.90
N LEU A 186 -8.18 3.83 24.03
CA LEU A 186 -9.35 4.27 23.28
C LEU A 186 -10.54 4.61 24.19
N ILE A 187 -10.91 3.71 25.11
CA ILE A 187 -12.02 3.97 26.06
C ILE A 187 -11.72 5.23 26.90
N ALA A 188 -10.46 5.43 27.30
CA ALA A 188 -10.04 6.62 28.01
C ALA A 188 -10.12 7.88 27.14
N LEU A 189 -9.76 7.78 25.86
CA LEU A 189 -9.82 8.90 24.90
C LEU A 189 -11.27 9.27 24.57
N GLU A 190 -12.15 8.28 24.43
CA GLU A 190 -13.60 8.47 24.26
C GLU A 190 -14.20 9.13 25.50
N THR A 191 -13.82 8.68 26.70
CA THR A 191 -14.26 9.30 27.97
C THR A 191 -13.78 10.74 28.10
N LEU A 192 -12.67 11.10 27.45
CA LEU A 192 -12.17 12.47 27.41
C LEU A 192 -13.11 13.42 26.61
N ASN A 193 -14.07 12.85 25.86
CA ASN A 193 -15.05 13.52 25.00
C ASN A 193 -14.39 14.53 24.06
N ILE A 194 -13.18 14.19 23.58
CA ILE A 194 -12.51 14.90 22.49
C ILE A 194 -12.91 14.20 21.19
N ASP A 195 -14.21 14.23 20.90
CA ASP A 195 -14.83 13.45 19.83
C ASP A 195 -14.18 13.75 18.46
N THR A 196 -13.67 14.97 18.29
CA THR A 196 -12.96 15.43 17.09
C THR A 196 -11.60 14.78 16.85
N ILE A 197 -10.96 14.20 17.88
CA ILE A 197 -9.63 13.57 17.77
C ILE A 197 -9.72 12.04 17.92
N ALA A 198 -10.68 11.55 18.70
CA ALA A 198 -10.85 10.13 18.96
C ALA A 198 -11.29 9.35 17.70
N GLU A 199 -12.16 9.92 16.87
CA GLU A 199 -12.73 9.23 15.71
C GLU A 199 -11.69 8.79 14.67
N PRO A 200 -10.78 9.67 14.16
CA PRO A 200 -9.78 9.27 13.18
C PRO A 200 -8.84 8.18 13.70
N ILE A 201 -8.44 8.27 14.97
CA ILE A 201 -7.54 7.30 15.61
C ILE A 201 -8.22 5.93 15.73
N SER A 202 -9.48 5.93 16.15
CA SER A 202 -10.30 4.72 16.24
C SER A 202 -10.50 4.07 14.87
N SER A 203 -10.74 4.88 13.83
CA SER A 203 -10.91 4.41 12.46
C SER A 203 -9.66 3.72 11.91
N VAL A 204 -8.48 4.32 12.10
CA VAL A 204 -7.21 3.71 11.69
C VAL A 204 -6.96 2.42 12.46
N LEU A 205 -7.19 2.40 13.77
CA LEU A 205 -7.00 1.16 14.55
C LEU A 205 -7.95 0.06 14.09
N ASN A 206 -9.24 0.37 13.92
CA ASN A 206 -10.23 -0.61 13.46
C ASN A 206 -9.86 -1.16 12.08
N THR A 207 -9.32 -0.32 11.20
CA THR A 207 -8.79 -0.74 9.89
C THR A 207 -7.63 -1.72 10.05
N ILE A 208 -6.67 -1.44 10.95
CA ILE A 208 -5.54 -2.33 11.21
C ILE A 208 -6.02 -3.66 11.80
N LEU A 209 -6.94 -3.64 12.76
CA LEU A 209 -7.48 -4.86 13.38
C LEU A 209 -8.28 -5.69 12.37
N ALA A 210 -9.07 -5.05 11.51
CA ALA A 210 -9.79 -5.70 10.43
C ALA A 210 -8.86 -6.29 9.37
N ALA A 211 -7.66 -5.73 9.17
CA ALA A 211 -6.68 -6.27 8.24
C ALA A 211 -6.03 -7.58 8.73
N ILE A 212 -6.04 -7.88 10.05
CA ILE A 212 -5.38 -9.08 10.59
C ILE A 212 -5.92 -10.39 9.98
N PRO A 213 -7.24 -10.66 9.95
CA PRO A 213 -7.79 -11.83 9.26
C PRO A 213 -7.39 -11.91 7.79
N HIS A 214 -7.41 -10.78 7.08
CA HIS A 214 -7.08 -10.69 5.65
C HIS A 214 -5.60 -11.02 5.38
N ILE A 215 -4.69 -10.55 6.23
CA ILE A 215 -3.27 -10.87 6.15
C ILE A 215 -3.04 -12.37 6.34
N VAL A 216 -3.77 -13.01 7.26
CA VAL A 216 -3.67 -14.47 7.47
C VAL A 216 -4.13 -15.24 6.23
N VAL A 217 -5.27 -14.85 5.64
CA VAL A 217 -5.77 -15.48 4.41
C VAL A 217 -4.77 -15.31 3.26
N ALA A 218 -4.24 -14.10 3.07
CA ALA A 218 -3.23 -13.82 2.05
C ALA A 218 -1.96 -14.65 2.24
N ALA A 219 -1.47 -14.80 3.49
CA ALA A 219 -0.30 -15.61 3.80
C ALA A 219 -0.52 -17.10 3.49
N ILE A 220 -1.71 -17.63 3.82
CA ILE A 220 -2.10 -18.99 3.49
C ILE A 220 -2.15 -19.18 1.97
N LEU A 221 -2.78 -18.26 1.24
CA LEU A 221 -2.88 -18.29 -0.22
C LEU A 221 -1.51 -18.27 -0.90
N LEU A 222 -0.58 -17.42 -0.43
CA LEU A 222 0.80 -17.44 -0.93
C LEU A 222 1.51 -18.76 -0.66
N GLY A 223 1.40 -19.28 0.56
CA GLY A 223 2.03 -20.54 0.95
C GLY A 223 1.55 -21.71 0.09
N VAL A 224 0.23 -21.88 -0.03
CA VAL A 224 -0.40 -22.91 -0.86
C VAL A 224 -0.09 -22.67 -2.34
N GLY A 225 -0.15 -21.41 -2.78
CA GLY A 225 0.09 -21.01 -4.17
C GLY A 225 1.49 -21.33 -4.66
N LEU A 226 2.52 -21.14 -3.83
CA LEU A 226 3.91 -21.51 -4.19
C LEU A 226 4.09 -23.02 -4.37
N VAL A 227 3.39 -23.83 -3.58
CA VAL A 227 3.40 -25.29 -3.72
C VAL A 227 2.68 -25.69 -5.01
N LEU A 228 1.48 -25.16 -5.25
CA LEU A 228 0.69 -25.45 -6.45
C LEU A 228 1.35 -24.95 -7.73
N ALA A 229 2.06 -23.83 -7.69
CA ALA A 229 2.85 -23.31 -8.79
C ALA A 229 3.94 -24.29 -9.21
N LYS A 230 4.75 -24.75 -8.25
CA LYS A 230 5.81 -25.74 -8.51
C LYS A 230 5.24 -27.05 -9.03
N PHE A 231 4.17 -27.54 -8.40
CA PHE A 231 3.49 -28.76 -8.83
C PHE A 231 2.96 -28.64 -10.26
N SER A 232 2.26 -27.56 -10.58
CA SER A 232 1.70 -27.33 -11.93
C SER A 232 2.80 -27.25 -12.98
N GLY A 233 3.89 -26.56 -12.69
CA GLY A 233 5.03 -26.47 -13.59
C GLY A 233 5.74 -27.81 -13.81
N GLN A 234 5.89 -28.61 -12.75
CA GLN A 234 6.45 -29.96 -12.85
C GLN A 234 5.57 -30.88 -13.70
N VAL A 235 4.26 -30.93 -13.42
CA VAL A 235 3.31 -31.74 -14.19
C VAL A 235 3.36 -31.37 -15.67
N VAL A 236 3.31 -30.07 -16.01
CA VAL A 236 3.38 -29.63 -17.40
C VAL A 236 4.73 -29.97 -18.03
N GLY A 237 5.84 -29.74 -17.33
CA GLY A 237 7.17 -30.07 -17.82
C GLY A 237 7.37 -31.57 -18.08
N ASP A 238 6.88 -32.43 -17.18
CA ASP A 238 6.96 -33.88 -17.29
C ASP A 238 6.09 -34.42 -18.43
N LEU A 239 4.87 -33.89 -18.58
CA LEU A 239 3.99 -34.23 -19.69
C LEU A 239 4.61 -33.82 -21.03
N LEU A 240 5.17 -32.61 -21.13
CA LEU A 240 5.84 -32.13 -22.34
C LEU A 240 7.10 -32.94 -22.66
N ASN A 241 7.91 -33.30 -21.67
CA ASN A 241 9.05 -34.19 -21.85
C ASN A 241 8.61 -35.54 -22.42
N GLY A 242 7.49 -36.10 -21.92
CA GLY A 242 6.91 -37.35 -22.41
C GLY A 242 6.43 -37.30 -23.88
N THR A 243 6.06 -36.12 -24.40
CA THR A 243 5.60 -35.96 -25.80
C THR A 243 6.73 -35.98 -26.83
N GLY A 244 7.99 -35.88 -26.40
CA GLY A 244 9.14 -35.82 -27.31
C GLY A 244 9.34 -34.46 -27.98
N ILE A 245 8.74 -33.39 -27.45
CA ILE A 245 8.92 -32.00 -27.91
C ILE A 245 10.40 -31.59 -27.94
N ASN A 246 11.23 -32.21 -27.10
CA ASN A 246 12.69 -31.99 -27.05
C ASN A 246 13.38 -32.28 -28.38
N LYS A 247 12.80 -33.10 -29.28
CA LYS A 247 13.33 -33.33 -30.64
C LYS A 247 13.31 -32.05 -31.49
N TYR A 248 12.25 -31.24 -31.38
CA TYR A 248 12.16 -29.96 -32.07
C TYR A 248 13.08 -28.90 -31.43
N SER A 249 13.27 -28.99 -30.11
CA SER A 249 14.27 -28.19 -29.39
C SER A 249 15.67 -28.36 -29.96
N LYS A 250 16.06 -29.61 -30.26
CA LYS A 250 17.38 -29.94 -30.82
C LYS A 250 17.61 -29.33 -32.20
N THR A 251 16.56 -29.20 -33.01
CA THR A 251 16.63 -28.53 -34.34
C THR A 251 16.88 -27.03 -34.22
N ILE A 252 16.40 -26.40 -33.14
CA ILE A 252 16.66 -24.99 -32.85
C ILE A 252 18.08 -24.82 -32.28
N GLU A 253 18.49 -25.71 -31.38
CA GLU A 253 19.82 -25.75 -30.76
C GLU A 253 20.95 -25.84 -31.80
N ASP A 254 20.81 -26.73 -32.79
CA ASP A 254 21.78 -26.91 -33.88
C ASP A 254 21.97 -25.64 -34.75
N ASN A 255 20.98 -24.75 -34.81
CA ASN A 255 21.05 -23.52 -35.61
C ASN A 255 21.44 -22.26 -34.81
N THR A 256 21.39 -22.30 -33.48
CA THR A 256 21.58 -21.10 -32.63
C THR A 256 22.64 -21.24 -31.54
N ASN A 257 23.30 -22.40 -31.41
CA ASN A 257 24.27 -22.69 -30.33
C ASN A 257 23.71 -22.43 -28.91
N MET A 258 22.39 -22.32 -28.75
CA MET A 258 21.71 -22.14 -27.47
C MET A 258 20.88 -23.38 -27.16
N SER A 259 21.24 -24.08 -26.09
CA SER A 259 20.48 -25.22 -25.60
C SER A 259 19.18 -24.72 -24.96
N PHE A 260 18.08 -24.74 -25.72
CA PHE A 260 16.75 -24.57 -25.15
C PHE A 260 16.19 -25.95 -24.81
N ASP A 261 15.66 -26.10 -23.59
CA ASP A 261 14.80 -27.24 -23.23
C ASP A 261 13.37 -26.69 -23.17
N LEU A 262 12.63 -26.87 -24.27
CA LEU A 262 11.26 -26.40 -24.43
C LEU A 262 10.34 -26.92 -23.32
N ALA A 263 10.47 -28.18 -22.92
CA ALA A 263 9.64 -28.77 -21.88
C ALA A 263 9.93 -28.12 -20.51
N LYS A 264 11.21 -27.94 -20.18
CA LYS A 264 11.61 -27.28 -18.93
C LYS A 264 11.19 -25.80 -18.90
N LEU A 265 11.35 -25.09 -20.03
CA LEU A 265 10.95 -23.68 -20.15
C LEU A 265 9.44 -23.53 -19.98
N SER A 266 8.64 -24.36 -20.66
CA SER A 266 7.18 -24.34 -20.52
C SER A 266 6.75 -24.67 -19.09
N GLY A 267 7.36 -25.66 -18.44
CA GLY A 267 7.09 -25.96 -17.03
C GLY A 267 7.42 -24.77 -16.12
N GLN A 268 8.54 -24.08 -16.35
CA GLN A 268 8.92 -22.89 -15.58
C GLN A 268 7.97 -21.70 -15.82
N ILE A 269 7.53 -21.49 -17.07
CA ILE A 269 6.53 -20.46 -17.41
C ILE A 269 5.21 -20.75 -16.70
N VAL A 270 4.72 -21.99 -16.73
CA VAL A 270 3.48 -22.38 -16.03
C VAL A 270 3.63 -22.19 -14.53
N SER A 271 4.75 -22.61 -13.93
CA SER A 271 5.01 -22.36 -12.51
C SER A 271 5.01 -20.87 -12.19
N PHE A 272 5.62 -20.03 -13.04
CA PHE A 272 5.64 -18.59 -12.83
C PHE A 272 4.24 -17.98 -12.95
N VAL A 273 3.49 -18.35 -13.98
CA VAL A 273 2.12 -17.87 -14.21
C VAL A 273 1.21 -18.26 -13.05
N VAL A 274 1.19 -19.54 -12.65
CA VAL A 274 0.37 -20.01 -11.52
C VAL A 274 0.80 -19.31 -10.23
N GLY A 275 2.11 -19.17 -9.98
CA GLY A 275 2.62 -18.44 -8.82
C GLY A 275 2.18 -16.97 -8.81
N LEU A 276 2.20 -16.32 -9.97
CA LEU A 276 1.73 -14.95 -10.15
C LEU A 276 0.22 -14.83 -9.91
N LEU A 277 -0.59 -15.78 -10.37
CA LEU A 277 -2.04 -15.81 -10.11
C LEU A 277 -2.33 -15.89 -8.61
N PHE A 278 -1.65 -16.79 -7.89
CA PHE A 278 -1.80 -16.88 -6.43
C PHE A 278 -1.26 -15.66 -5.69
N PHE A 279 -0.21 -15.03 -6.21
CA PHE A 279 0.29 -13.77 -5.66
C PHE A 279 -0.76 -12.66 -5.80
N VAL A 280 -1.39 -12.53 -6.97
CA VAL A 280 -2.49 -11.58 -7.18
C VAL A 280 -3.67 -11.91 -6.26
N GLU A 281 -4.04 -13.19 -6.12
CA GLU A 281 -5.15 -13.58 -5.24
C GLU A 281 -4.85 -13.25 -3.77
N ALA A 282 -3.60 -13.41 -3.33
CA ALA A 282 -3.18 -13.00 -2.00
C ALA A 282 -3.23 -11.48 -1.81
N LEU A 283 -2.86 -10.70 -2.82
CA LEU A 283 -3.06 -9.25 -2.80
C LEU A 283 -4.55 -8.89 -2.72
N ASN A 284 -5.40 -9.60 -3.46
CA ASN A 284 -6.85 -9.44 -3.42
C ASN A 284 -7.43 -9.71 -2.03
N ALA A 285 -6.94 -10.76 -1.37
CA ALA A 285 -7.32 -11.12 -0.02
C ALA A 285 -6.96 -10.05 1.03
N LEU A 286 -5.94 -9.21 0.78
CA LEU A 286 -5.60 -8.06 1.63
C LEU A 286 -6.61 -6.91 1.53
N GLN A 287 -7.53 -6.94 0.57
CA GLN A 287 -8.56 -5.91 0.32
C GLN A 287 -7.98 -4.52 0.11
N LEU A 288 -6.81 -4.44 -0.54
CA LEU A 288 -6.21 -3.15 -0.88
C LEU A 288 -6.65 -2.78 -2.29
N ASP A 289 -7.69 -1.95 -2.42
CA ASP A 289 -8.38 -1.61 -3.68
C ASP A 289 -7.42 -1.34 -4.86
N ILE A 290 -6.36 -0.57 -4.61
CA ILE A 290 -5.35 -0.22 -5.61
C ILE A 290 -4.58 -1.47 -6.09
N LEU A 291 -4.17 -2.34 -5.15
CA LEU A 291 -3.45 -3.56 -5.49
C LEU A 291 -4.37 -4.58 -6.17
N ASN A 292 -5.66 -4.61 -5.82
CA ASN A 292 -6.65 -5.47 -6.45
C ASN A 292 -6.85 -5.08 -7.93
N MET A 293 -6.91 -3.78 -8.21
CA MET A 293 -7.01 -3.28 -9.59
C MET A 293 -5.78 -3.65 -10.42
N VAL A 294 -4.57 -3.42 -9.89
CA VAL A 294 -3.32 -3.77 -10.58
C VAL A 294 -3.22 -5.28 -10.78
N GLY A 295 -3.54 -6.06 -9.76
CA GLY A 295 -3.54 -7.52 -9.83
C GLY A 295 -4.51 -8.06 -10.88
N SER A 296 -5.76 -7.57 -10.89
CA SER A 296 -6.75 -7.97 -11.88
C SER A 296 -6.32 -7.61 -13.30
N ALA A 297 -5.68 -6.45 -13.50
CA ALA A 297 -5.14 -6.06 -14.81
C ALA A 297 -4.02 -7.00 -15.27
N ILE A 298 -3.14 -7.43 -14.36
CA ILE A 298 -2.10 -8.43 -14.65
C ILE A 298 -2.73 -9.77 -15.06
N ILE A 299 -3.74 -10.26 -14.34
CA ILE A 299 -4.44 -11.51 -14.68
C ILE A 299 -5.07 -11.42 -16.08
N ALA A 300 -5.75 -10.31 -16.37
CA ALA A 300 -6.37 -10.08 -17.68
C ALA A 300 -5.34 -10.04 -18.83
N TYR A 301 -4.10 -9.65 -18.55
CA TYR A 301 -3.03 -9.58 -19.53
C TYR A 301 -2.39 -10.95 -19.85
N ILE A 302 -2.42 -11.91 -18.92
CA ILE A 302 -1.78 -13.22 -19.08
C ILE A 302 -2.28 -13.99 -20.33
N PRO A 303 -3.60 -14.10 -20.60
CA PRO A 303 -4.09 -14.77 -21.81
C PRO A 303 -3.51 -14.18 -23.09
N ASN A 304 -3.50 -12.84 -23.20
CA ASN A 304 -2.95 -12.11 -24.34
C ASN A 304 -1.45 -12.37 -24.50
N LEU A 305 -0.69 -12.35 -23.40
CA LEU A 305 0.73 -12.66 -23.38
C LEU A 305 1.03 -14.08 -23.87
N ILE A 306 0.24 -15.07 -23.43
CA ILE A 306 0.38 -16.47 -23.86
C ILE A 306 0.11 -16.60 -25.35
N ILE A 307 -0.98 -15.99 -25.86
CA ILE A 307 -1.32 -16.07 -27.28
C ILE A 307 -0.24 -15.40 -28.14
N ALA A 308 0.26 -14.23 -27.73
CA ALA A 308 1.37 -13.55 -28.43
C ALA A 308 2.64 -14.42 -28.48
N ALA A 309 2.99 -15.08 -27.38
CA ALA A 309 4.13 -15.99 -27.33
C ALA A 309 3.94 -17.19 -28.25
N ILE A 310 2.74 -17.79 -28.29
CA ILE A 310 2.41 -18.89 -29.19
C ILE A 310 2.54 -18.45 -30.66
N ILE A 311 2.04 -17.26 -31.02
CA ILE A 311 2.15 -16.70 -32.37
C ILE A 311 3.62 -16.56 -32.78
N LEU A 312 4.47 -16.00 -31.91
CA LEU A 312 5.90 -15.84 -32.19
C LEU A 312 6.59 -17.18 -32.43
N VAL A 313 6.33 -18.18 -31.59
CA VAL A 313 6.90 -19.53 -31.76
C VAL A 313 6.41 -20.16 -33.06
N ALA A 314 5.10 -20.10 -33.33
CA ALA A 314 4.51 -20.68 -34.54
C ALA A 314 5.06 -20.04 -35.81
N VAL A 315 5.26 -18.73 -35.81
CA VAL A 315 5.81 -17.98 -36.95
C VAL A 315 7.30 -18.23 -37.11
N PHE A 316 8.06 -18.34 -36.03
CA PHE A 316 9.50 -18.64 -36.13
C PHE A 316 9.71 -20.02 -36.77
N VAL A 317 9.01 -21.05 -36.26
CA VAL A 317 9.08 -22.42 -36.80
C VAL A 317 8.47 -22.51 -38.20
N GLY A 318 7.30 -21.90 -38.40
CA GLY A 318 6.61 -21.88 -39.68
C GLY A 318 7.39 -21.12 -40.75
N GLY A 319 8.09 -20.05 -40.38
CA GLY A 319 8.91 -19.23 -41.29
C GLY A 319 10.08 -20.02 -41.86
N ASP A 320 10.73 -20.83 -41.03
CA ASP A 320 11.77 -21.75 -41.49
C ASP A 320 11.21 -22.83 -42.43
N PHE A 321 10.07 -23.41 -42.08
CA PHE A 321 9.42 -24.41 -42.93
C PHE A 321 9.01 -23.84 -44.30
N VAL A 322 8.30 -22.71 -44.30
CA VAL A 322 7.84 -22.02 -45.51
C VAL A 322 9.02 -21.54 -46.34
N GLY A 323 10.02 -20.92 -45.71
CA GLY A 323 11.21 -20.44 -46.40
C GLY A 323 11.99 -21.57 -47.09
N ASN A 324 12.13 -22.72 -46.42
CA ASN A 324 12.78 -23.90 -46.99
C ASN A 324 11.95 -24.58 -48.09
N ALA A 325 10.61 -24.58 -47.98
CA ALA A 325 9.74 -25.10 -49.02
C ALA A 325 9.83 -24.24 -50.30
N ILE A 326 9.79 -22.91 -50.14
CA ILE A 326 9.92 -21.94 -51.24
C ILE A 326 11.32 -22.04 -51.87
N SER A 327 12.39 -22.11 -51.07
CA SER A 327 13.75 -22.17 -51.62
C SER A 327 13.97 -23.41 -52.47
N LYS A 328 13.41 -24.56 -52.07
CA LYS A 328 13.43 -25.81 -52.83
C LYS A 328 12.60 -25.75 -54.11
N ALA A 329 11.38 -25.23 -54.03
CA ALA A 329 10.47 -25.13 -55.18
C ALA A 329 11.02 -24.18 -56.26
N THR A 330 11.56 -23.03 -55.84
CA THR A 330 12.04 -21.98 -56.76
C THR A 330 13.52 -22.14 -57.12
N LYS A 331 14.24 -23.08 -56.50
CA LYS A 331 15.71 -23.26 -56.59
C LYS A 331 16.50 -21.96 -56.31
N SER A 332 15.92 -21.05 -55.52
CA SER A 332 16.51 -19.75 -55.21
C SER A 332 16.49 -19.52 -53.70
N GLY A 333 17.67 -19.40 -53.10
CA GLY A 333 17.82 -19.10 -51.67
C GLY A 333 17.28 -17.73 -51.30
N LEU A 334 17.36 -16.76 -52.21
CA LEU A 334 16.84 -15.40 -52.01
C LEU A 334 15.31 -15.41 -51.84
N ALA A 335 14.60 -16.14 -52.69
CA ALA A 335 13.14 -16.23 -52.61
C ALA A 335 12.69 -16.84 -51.27
N GLY A 336 13.34 -17.93 -50.85
CA GLY A 336 13.05 -18.54 -49.54
C GLY A 336 13.32 -17.60 -48.36
N ALA A 337 14.43 -16.85 -48.41
CA ALA A 337 14.76 -15.87 -47.38
C ALA A 337 13.72 -14.75 -47.29
N ILE A 338 13.28 -14.19 -48.43
CA ILE A 338 12.25 -13.14 -48.47
C ILE A 338 10.96 -13.60 -47.80
N PHE A 339 10.48 -14.81 -48.14
CA PHE A 339 9.26 -15.35 -47.54
C PHE A 339 9.41 -15.63 -46.05
N LYS A 340 10.55 -16.18 -45.61
CA LYS A 340 10.85 -16.36 -44.18
C LYS A 340 10.78 -15.04 -43.43
N PHE A 341 11.50 -14.01 -43.91
CA PHE A 341 11.51 -12.69 -43.25
C PHE A 341 10.15 -12.01 -43.29
N ALA A 342 9.41 -12.11 -44.40
CA ALA A 342 8.06 -11.57 -44.50
C ALA A 342 7.11 -12.20 -43.47
N LEU A 343 7.16 -13.53 -43.31
CA LEU A 343 6.35 -14.25 -42.34
C LEU A 343 6.72 -13.86 -40.90
N ILE A 344 8.03 -13.76 -40.58
CA ILE A 344 8.51 -13.34 -39.26
C ILE A 344 8.05 -11.93 -38.92
N ILE A 345 8.22 -10.98 -39.85
CA ILE A 345 7.74 -9.60 -39.66
C ILE A 345 6.24 -9.60 -39.40
N PHE A 346 5.46 -10.30 -40.22
CA PHE A 346 4.02 -10.42 -40.05
C PHE A 346 3.63 -10.96 -38.67
N GLY A 347 4.29 -12.03 -38.22
CA GLY A 347 4.04 -12.60 -36.90
C GLY A 347 4.43 -11.69 -35.74
N ILE A 348 5.49 -10.89 -35.88
CA ILE A 348 5.86 -9.89 -34.88
C ILE A 348 4.75 -8.84 -34.75
N PHE A 349 4.24 -8.32 -35.87
CA PHE A 349 3.12 -7.37 -35.86
C PHE A 349 1.86 -7.98 -35.22
N MET A 350 1.52 -9.23 -35.55
CA MET A 350 0.38 -9.94 -34.97
C MET A 350 0.55 -10.19 -33.47
N ALA A 351 1.76 -10.51 -33.01
CA ALA A 351 2.04 -10.68 -31.60
C ALA A 351 1.96 -9.35 -30.82
N LEU A 352 2.45 -8.25 -31.40
CA LEU A 352 2.33 -6.91 -30.80
C LEU A 352 0.88 -6.45 -30.69
N GLU A 353 0.06 -6.76 -31.69
CA GLU A 353 -1.38 -6.51 -31.67
C GLU A 353 -2.06 -7.28 -30.53
N GLN A 354 -1.74 -8.57 -30.36
CA GLN A 354 -2.28 -9.39 -29.27
C GLN A 354 -1.89 -8.87 -27.88
N LEU A 355 -0.71 -8.27 -27.74
CA LEU A 355 -0.23 -7.65 -26.49
C LEU A 355 -0.90 -6.30 -26.20
N ASP A 356 -1.84 -5.86 -27.02
CA ASP A 356 -2.48 -4.54 -26.99
C ASP A 356 -1.46 -3.38 -26.99
N PHE A 357 -0.26 -3.61 -27.53
CA PHE A 357 0.80 -2.62 -27.54
C PHE A 357 0.58 -1.63 -28.67
N ALA A 358 -0.06 -0.50 -28.34
CA ALA A 358 -0.32 0.59 -29.29
C ALA A 358 -0.89 0.07 -30.63
N THR A 359 -1.92 -0.76 -30.56
CA THR A 359 -2.50 -1.50 -31.70
C THR A 359 -2.73 -0.62 -32.93
N ALA A 360 -3.25 0.60 -32.73
CA ALA A 360 -3.45 1.57 -33.81
C ALA A 360 -2.14 1.96 -34.52
N ILE A 361 -1.06 2.18 -33.78
CA ILE A 361 0.26 2.56 -34.32
C ILE A 361 0.87 1.35 -35.05
N VAL A 362 0.81 0.17 -34.43
CA VAL A 362 1.33 -1.09 -34.97
C VAL A 362 0.61 -1.45 -36.28
N GLN A 363 -0.73 -1.39 -36.30
CA GLN A 363 -1.54 -1.65 -37.49
C GLN A 363 -1.25 -0.65 -38.61
N GLN A 364 -1.15 0.65 -38.30
CA GLN A 364 -0.80 1.67 -39.30
C GLN A 364 0.59 1.45 -39.88
N ALA A 365 1.58 1.15 -39.04
CA ALA A 365 2.93 0.85 -39.48
C ALA A 365 2.95 -0.37 -40.42
N PHE A 366 2.21 -1.43 -40.07
CA PHE A 366 2.08 -2.61 -40.91
C PHE A 366 1.45 -2.29 -42.28
N VAL A 367 0.33 -1.56 -42.30
CA VAL A 367 -0.34 -1.13 -43.54
C VAL A 367 0.58 -0.25 -44.38
N LEU A 368 1.34 0.66 -43.78
CA LEU A 368 2.29 1.50 -44.49
C LEU A 368 3.45 0.71 -45.09
N ILE A 369 4.02 -0.25 -44.35
CA ILE A 369 5.12 -1.10 -44.83
C ILE A 369 4.63 -2.00 -45.97
N LEU A 370 3.48 -2.65 -45.81
CA LEU A 370 2.88 -3.46 -46.87
C LEU A 370 2.47 -2.61 -48.08
N GLY A 371 1.91 -1.43 -47.85
CA GLY A 371 1.58 -0.48 -48.90
C GLY A 371 2.81 -0.04 -49.68
N ALA A 372 3.90 0.30 -49.01
CA ALA A 372 5.17 0.65 -49.64
C ALA A 372 5.76 -0.53 -50.42
N ALA A 373 5.71 -1.74 -49.87
CA ALA A 373 6.15 -2.95 -50.55
C ALA A 373 5.31 -3.24 -51.80
N ALA A 374 3.98 -3.07 -51.72
CA ALA A 374 3.07 -3.24 -52.84
C ALA A 374 3.35 -2.23 -53.96
N VAL A 375 3.58 -0.96 -53.61
CA VAL A 375 3.96 0.09 -54.58
C VAL A 375 5.32 -0.22 -55.21
N ALA A 376 6.33 -0.60 -54.41
CA ALA A 376 7.64 -0.97 -54.92
C ALA A 376 7.56 -2.16 -55.88
N PHE A 377 6.76 -3.17 -55.55
CA PHE A 377 6.51 -4.33 -56.41
C PHE A 377 5.79 -3.92 -57.71
N ALA A 378 4.76 -3.08 -57.63
CA ALA A 378 4.04 -2.57 -58.78
C ALA A 378 4.96 -1.81 -59.75
N ILE A 379 5.87 -0.97 -59.22
CA ILE A 379 6.85 -0.24 -60.01
C ILE A 379 7.88 -1.18 -60.63
N ALA A 380 8.44 -2.11 -59.85
CA ALA A 380 9.43 -3.07 -60.31
C ALA A 380 8.89 -3.97 -61.43
N PHE A 381 7.67 -4.49 -61.29
CA PHE A 381 7.02 -5.28 -62.33
C PHE A 381 6.52 -4.44 -63.51
N GLY A 382 5.95 -3.26 -63.26
CA GLY A 382 5.41 -2.40 -64.32
C GLY A 382 6.51 -1.88 -65.24
N ILE A 383 7.55 -1.27 -64.68
CA ILE A 383 8.66 -0.70 -65.46
C ILE A 383 9.59 -1.80 -65.95
N GLY A 384 9.99 -2.74 -65.07
CA GLY A 384 10.93 -3.81 -65.41
C GLY A 384 10.34 -4.92 -66.31
N GLY A 385 9.03 -5.12 -66.28
CA GLY A 385 8.33 -6.13 -67.08
C GLY A 385 7.91 -5.67 -68.48
N ARG A 386 8.00 -4.37 -68.78
CA ARG A 386 7.54 -3.80 -70.06
C ARG A 386 8.16 -4.47 -71.28
N ASP A 387 9.48 -4.67 -71.28
CA ASP A 387 10.19 -5.29 -72.40
C ASP A 387 9.90 -6.78 -72.53
N PHE A 388 9.61 -7.46 -71.42
CA PHE A 388 9.18 -8.86 -71.44
C PHE A 388 7.77 -9.01 -72.02
N ALA A 389 6.84 -8.16 -71.56
CA ALA A 389 5.48 -8.14 -72.08
C ALA A 389 5.44 -7.84 -73.58
N LYS A 390 6.22 -6.85 -74.03
CA LYS A 390 6.37 -6.54 -75.46
C LYS A 390 6.82 -7.76 -76.26
N ARG A 391 7.88 -8.45 -75.81
CA ARG A 391 8.42 -9.63 -76.50
C ARG A 391 7.43 -10.81 -76.56
N GLN A 392 6.59 -10.98 -75.55
CA GLN A 392 5.57 -12.05 -75.58
C GLN A 392 4.38 -11.70 -76.46
N LEU A 393 3.99 -10.43 -76.52
CA LEU A 393 2.99 -9.96 -77.48
C LEU A 393 3.52 -10.11 -78.91
N ASP A 394 4.75 -9.66 -79.20
CA ASP A 394 5.37 -9.80 -80.53
C ASP A 394 5.43 -11.28 -80.98
N LYS A 395 5.73 -12.21 -80.07
CA LYS A 395 5.70 -13.66 -80.37
C LYS A 395 4.30 -14.22 -80.58
N ALA A 396 3.31 -13.69 -79.88
CA ALA A 396 1.92 -14.12 -80.05
C ALA A 396 1.38 -13.64 -81.40
N ASP A 397 1.67 -12.38 -81.77
CA ASP A 397 1.31 -11.81 -83.06
C ASP A 397 1.96 -12.62 -84.21
N HIS A 398 3.25 -12.94 -84.11
CA HIS A 398 3.93 -13.76 -85.11
C HIS A 398 3.31 -15.16 -85.29
N LYS A 399 2.84 -15.81 -84.21
CA LYS A 399 2.17 -17.11 -84.30
C LYS A 399 0.80 -17.00 -84.97
N ILE A 400 0.07 -15.92 -84.70
CA ILE A 400 -1.25 -15.68 -85.31
C ILE A 400 -1.09 -15.41 -86.81
N ASP A 401 -0.04 -14.70 -87.20
CA ASP A 401 0.26 -14.45 -88.62
C ASP A 401 0.72 -15.72 -89.35
N GLU A 402 1.52 -16.59 -88.72
CA GLU A 402 1.86 -17.92 -89.27
C GLU A 402 0.63 -18.84 -89.43
N GLU A 403 -0.31 -18.82 -88.48
CA GLU A 403 -1.56 -19.59 -88.59
C GLU A 403 -2.48 -19.10 -89.72
N LYS A 404 -2.50 -17.78 -89.98
CA LYS A 404 -3.28 -17.22 -91.10
C LYS A 404 -2.71 -17.60 -92.46
N ASP A 405 -1.39 -17.53 -92.64
CA ASP A 405 -0.72 -17.92 -93.89
C ASP A 405 -0.88 -19.42 -94.21
N HIS A 406 -1.04 -20.28 -93.19
CA HIS A 406 -1.35 -21.70 -93.38
C HIS A 406 -2.83 -21.97 -93.72
N SER A 407 -3.75 -21.05 -93.44
CA SER A 407 -5.18 -21.20 -93.75
C SER A 407 -5.57 -20.76 -95.16
N ASP A 408 -4.79 -19.88 -95.80
CA ASP A 408 -5.02 -19.41 -97.18
C ASP A 408 -4.39 -20.32 -98.26
N ASN A 409 -3.64 -21.35 -97.87
CA ASN A 409 -2.90 -22.26 -98.76
C ASN A 409 -3.50 -23.68 -98.85
N ASN A 410 -4.75 -23.85 -98.39
CA ASN A 410 -5.52 -25.09 -98.45
C ASN A 410 -6.96 -24.77 -98.86
#